data_AF-A0A2D8CE84-F1
#
_entry.id   AF-A0A2D8CE84-F1
#
_cell.length_a   1.000
_cell.length_b   1.000
_cell.length_c   1.000
_cell.angle_alpha   90.00
_cell.angle_beta   90.00
_cell.angle_gamma   90.00
#
_symmetry.space_group_name_H-M   'P 1'
#
loop_
_entity.id
_entity.type
_entity.pdbx_description
1 polymer ?
#
loop_
_entity_poly.entity_id
_entity_poly.type
_entity_poly.pdbx_seq_one_letter_code
_entity_poly.pdbx_strand_id
1 'polypeptide(L)'
;MMKLYNIFLFFGLLVALSACSSSNKVSEDASVEEPEQEAVQQQSSEVADTDSEEDKRKAELEELYKEELKKTYQAKANGVTTYYILAQQQFHQAQYQNALYLINKALAIKETADVYALKGNIFLGLGSKEKFTENWKKALEMDANIPIPILPFITSELQNQGLVDADFKRNF
;
A
#
# COMPACT_ATOMS: atom_id res chain seq x y z
N MET A 1 19.09 19.95 9.26
CA MET A 1 18.72 20.75 8.08
C MET A 1 19.87 20.68 7.09
N MET A 2 19.68 20.03 5.95
CA MET A 2 20.49 20.22 4.74
C MET A 2 19.62 19.79 3.55
N LYS A 3 19.21 20.75 2.73
CA LYS A 3 18.56 20.55 1.42
C LYS A 3 19.66 20.66 0.36
N LEU A 4 19.51 19.96 -0.77
CA LEU A 4 20.04 20.27 -2.13
C LEU A 4 19.88 18.97 -2.97
N TYR A 5 19.47 18.90 -4.23
CA TYR A 5 18.77 19.78 -5.16
C TYR A 5 18.34 18.87 -6.34
N ASN A 6 17.10 18.96 -6.83
CA ASN A 6 16.66 18.32 -8.08
C ASN A 6 17.11 19.19 -9.27
N ILE A 7 17.75 18.60 -10.27
CA ILE A 7 17.98 19.24 -11.58
C ILE A 7 17.48 18.29 -12.68
N PHE A 8 16.39 18.72 -13.31
CA PHE A 8 15.94 18.28 -14.63
C PHE A 8 16.93 18.75 -15.69
N LEU A 9 17.26 17.92 -16.68
CA LEU A 9 17.72 18.39 -18.00
C LEU A 9 17.29 17.40 -19.09
N PHE A 10 16.23 17.81 -19.79
CA PHE A 10 15.81 17.36 -21.13
C PHE A 10 16.91 17.68 -22.15
N PHE A 11 17.19 16.77 -23.10
CA PHE A 11 17.63 17.00 -24.50
C PHE A 11 17.88 15.58 -25.06
N GLY A 12 17.08 15.00 -25.96
CA GLY A 12 16.69 15.53 -27.26
C GLY A 12 17.82 15.30 -28.25
N LEU A 13 18.00 14.07 -28.77
CA LEU A 13 18.95 13.82 -29.87
C LEU A 13 18.21 13.37 -31.13
N LEU A 14 18.31 14.26 -32.11
CA LEU A 14 17.73 14.28 -33.44
C LEU A 14 18.55 13.40 -34.39
N VAL A 15 17.86 12.72 -35.30
CA VAL A 15 18.42 11.99 -36.45
C VAL A 15 19.06 12.97 -37.43
N ALA A 16 20.25 12.65 -37.96
CA ALA A 16 20.79 13.27 -39.16
C ALA A 16 21.46 12.22 -40.06
N LEU A 17 20.88 12.07 -41.24
CA LEU A 17 21.43 11.37 -42.41
C LEU A 17 22.68 12.10 -42.90
N SER A 18 23.68 11.36 -43.38
CA SER A 18 24.69 11.91 -44.28
C SER A 18 25.19 10.82 -45.22
N ALA A 19 24.58 10.81 -46.41
CA ALA A 19 25.16 10.23 -47.61
C ALA A 19 26.21 11.21 -48.15
N CYS A 20 27.39 10.72 -48.50
CA CYS A 20 28.29 11.39 -49.43
C CYS A 20 28.85 10.36 -50.41
N SER A 21 28.64 10.64 -51.69
CA SER A 21 29.09 9.89 -52.85
C SER A 21 30.47 10.34 -53.35
N SER A 22 31.07 9.53 -54.21
CA SER A 22 32.13 9.85 -55.21
C SER A 22 33.56 9.90 -54.66
N SER A 23 34.63 9.44 -55.31
CA SER A 23 34.92 8.54 -56.45
C SER A 23 36.45 8.65 -56.61
N ASN A 24 37.20 7.55 -56.71
CA ASN A 24 37.97 7.16 -57.92
C ASN A 24 39.09 6.12 -57.64
N LYS A 25 39.04 5.08 -58.47
CA LYS A 25 40.08 4.37 -59.23
C LYS A 25 41.25 3.58 -58.58
N VAL A 26 41.11 2.27 -58.76
CA VAL A 26 41.95 1.31 -59.54
C VAL A 26 43.31 0.85 -58.99
N SER A 27 43.37 -0.46 -58.74
CA SER A 27 44.36 -1.44 -59.23
C SER A 27 43.78 -2.85 -58.95
N GLU A 28 43.22 -3.56 -59.94
CA GLU A 28 43.85 -4.68 -60.69
C GLU A 28 44.54 -5.73 -59.80
N ASP A 29 43.89 -6.89 -59.57
CA ASP A 29 44.24 -8.15 -60.26
C ASP A 29 43.22 -9.29 -59.93
N ALA A 30 43.05 -10.18 -60.92
CA ALA A 30 42.45 -11.52 -61.04
C ALA A 30 41.96 -12.28 -59.79
N SER A 31 40.99 -13.21 -59.80
CA SER A 31 40.14 -13.89 -60.81
C SER A 31 39.27 -14.91 -60.07
N VAL A 32 38.00 -15.11 -60.47
CA VAL A 32 37.27 -16.41 -60.61
C VAL A 32 37.12 -17.24 -59.30
N GLU A 33 35.93 -17.58 -58.76
CA GLU A 33 34.80 -18.38 -59.28
C GLU A 33 33.73 -18.45 -58.14
N GLU A 34 32.44 -18.41 -58.47
CA GLU A 34 31.34 -19.04 -57.68
C GLU A 34 31.09 -20.43 -58.29
N PRO A 35 30.33 -21.38 -57.70
CA PRO A 35 29.58 -21.41 -56.43
C PRO A 35 29.78 -22.73 -55.62
N GLU A 36 29.16 -22.89 -54.45
CA GLU A 36 28.40 -24.12 -54.10
C GLU A 36 27.67 -23.99 -52.76
N GLN A 37 26.43 -24.51 -52.77
CA GLN A 37 25.45 -24.54 -51.70
C GLN A 37 25.70 -25.74 -50.80
N GLU A 38 25.55 -25.60 -49.47
CA GLU A 38 25.14 -26.63 -48.48
C GLU A 38 25.28 -25.96 -47.08
N ALA A 39 24.35 -25.95 -46.13
CA ALA A 39 23.09 -26.62 -45.96
C ALA A 39 22.19 -25.72 -45.08
N VAL A 40 20.95 -25.47 -45.52
CA VAL A 40 19.88 -24.94 -44.67
C VAL A 40 19.12 -26.14 -44.11
N GLN A 41 19.32 -26.43 -42.82
CA GLN A 41 18.47 -27.23 -41.93
C GLN A 41 19.21 -27.20 -40.59
N GLN A 42 18.74 -26.56 -39.53
CA GLN A 42 17.48 -26.85 -38.85
C GLN A 42 16.97 -25.59 -38.15
N GLN A 43 15.82 -25.09 -38.58
CA GLN A 43 15.00 -24.20 -37.77
C GLN A 43 13.57 -24.75 -37.85
N SER A 44 13.29 -25.72 -36.98
CA SER A 44 11.96 -26.33 -36.86
C SER A 44 11.90 -27.13 -35.56
N SER A 45 11.91 -26.42 -34.43
CA SER A 45 11.27 -26.94 -33.20
C SER A 45 10.96 -25.86 -32.14
N GLU A 46 11.32 -24.58 -32.34
CA GLU A 46 11.34 -23.60 -31.23
C GLU A 46 10.23 -22.53 -31.32
N VAL A 47 9.03 -22.88 -31.78
CA VAL A 47 7.90 -21.92 -31.85
C VAL A 47 6.60 -22.48 -31.24
N ALA A 48 6.57 -23.73 -30.79
CA ALA A 48 5.38 -24.31 -30.15
C ALA A 48 5.40 -24.22 -28.61
N ASP A 49 6.56 -23.97 -28.00
CA ASP A 49 6.76 -24.02 -26.53
C ASP A 49 6.83 -22.63 -25.87
N THR A 50 7.06 -21.56 -26.63
CA THR A 50 7.29 -20.22 -26.07
C THR A 50 6.04 -19.61 -25.44
N ASP A 51 4.87 -19.83 -26.04
CA ASP A 51 3.60 -19.29 -25.51
C ASP A 51 3.19 -20.01 -24.21
N SER A 52 3.45 -21.32 -24.12
CA SER A 52 3.22 -22.13 -22.92
C SER A 52 4.16 -21.75 -21.78
N GLU A 53 5.43 -21.48 -22.07
CA GLU A 53 6.41 -21.05 -21.06
C GLU A 53 6.22 -19.59 -20.60
N GLU A 54 5.75 -18.70 -21.48
CA GLU A 54 5.38 -17.33 -21.10
C GLU A 54 4.15 -17.32 -20.19
N ASP A 55 3.11 -18.08 -20.52
CA ASP A 55 1.90 -18.20 -19.70
C ASP A 55 2.21 -18.77 -18.30
N LYS A 56 3.08 -19.80 -18.21
CA LYS A 56 3.54 -20.35 -16.93
C LYS A 56 4.28 -19.30 -16.10
N ARG A 57 5.21 -18.56 -16.71
CA ARG A 57 5.98 -17.51 -16.03
C ARG A 57 5.07 -16.39 -15.53
N LYS A 58 4.07 -16.01 -16.32
CA LYS A 58 3.08 -15.02 -15.94
C LYS A 58 2.24 -15.49 -14.75
N ALA A 59 1.78 -16.74 -14.76
CA ALA A 59 1.04 -17.33 -13.64
C ALA A 59 1.90 -17.39 -12.37
N GLU A 60 3.17 -17.81 -12.48
CA GLU A 60 4.11 -17.84 -11.36
C GLU A 60 4.33 -16.43 -10.77
N LEU A 61 4.53 -15.42 -11.63
CA LEU A 61 4.68 -14.03 -11.20
C LEU A 61 3.42 -13.49 -10.53
N GLU A 62 2.24 -13.84 -11.04
CA GLU A 62 0.96 -13.46 -10.44
C GLU A 62 0.78 -14.08 -9.05
N GLU A 63 1.11 -15.35 -8.88
CA GLU A 63 1.05 -16.02 -7.57
C GLU A 63 2.07 -15.45 -6.58
N LEU A 64 3.30 -15.16 -7.02
CA LEU A 64 4.30 -14.47 -6.20
C LEU A 64 3.77 -13.11 -5.71
N TYR A 65 3.20 -12.33 -6.62
CA TYR A 65 2.62 -11.02 -6.31
C TYR A 65 1.48 -11.13 -5.29
N LYS A 66 0.55 -12.08 -5.46
CA LYS A 66 -0.54 -12.33 -4.51
C LYS A 66 -0.02 -12.67 -3.12
N GLU A 67 1.00 -13.51 -3.01
CA GLU A 67 1.57 -13.91 -1.72
C GLU A 67 2.28 -12.75 -1.02
N GLU A 68 3.06 -11.94 -1.75
CA GLU A 68 3.69 -10.73 -1.20
C GLU A 68 2.64 -9.72 -0.69
N LEU A 69 1.58 -9.53 -1.47
CA LEU A 69 0.48 -8.65 -1.13
C LEU A 69 -0.25 -9.13 0.13
N LYS A 70 -0.57 -10.43 0.20
CA LYS A 70 -1.16 -11.09 1.36
C LYS A 70 -0.29 -10.91 2.60
N LYS A 71 1.01 -11.21 2.52
CA LYS A 71 1.96 -11.02 3.63
C LYS A 71 1.98 -9.58 4.12
N THR A 72 1.99 -8.62 3.19
CA THR A 72 1.97 -7.19 3.49
C THR A 72 0.70 -6.78 4.22
N TYR A 73 -0.47 -7.20 3.74
CA TYR A 73 -1.73 -6.89 4.40
C TYR A 73 -1.89 -7.57 5.76
N GLN A 74 -1.43 -8.82 5.89
CA GLN A 74 -1.40 -9.53 7.17
C GLN A 74 -0.52 -8.80 8.18
N ALA A 75 0.68 -8.37 7.79
CA ALA A 75 1.57 -7.61 8.66
C ALA A 75 0.94 -6.29 9.13
N LYS A 76 0.28 -5.55 8.22
CA LYS A 76 -0.44 -4.32 8.56
C LYS A 76 -1.61 -4.59 9.51
N ALA A 77 -2.46 -5.57 9.21
CA ALA A 77 -3.60 -5.93 10.04
C ALA A 77 -3.15 -6.36 11.45
N ASN A 78 -2.13 -7.21 11.54
CA ASN A 78 -1.52 -7.62 12.81
C ASN A 78 -0.97 -6.41 13.58
N GLY A 79 -0.38 -5.44 12.89
CA GLY A 79 0.10 -4.20 13.50
C GLY A 79 -1.03 -3.36 14.13
N VAL A 80 -2.15 -3.17 13.42
CA VAL A 80 -3.33 -2.47 13.96
C VAL A 80 -3.85 -3.18 15.21
N THR A 81 -4.09 -4.49 15.12
CA THR A 81 -4.61 -5.31 16.22
C THR A 81 -3.66 -5.31 17.42
N THR A 82 -2.35 -5.43 17.19
CA THR A 82 -1.34 -5.41 18.26
C THR A 82 -1.38 -4.10 19.04
N TYR A 83 -1.33 -2.96 18.33
CA TYR A 83 -1.36 -1.66 18.99
C TYR A 83 -2.70 -1.37 19.67
N TYR A 84 -3.82 -1.81 19.09
CA TYR A 84 -5.14 -1.70 19.70
C TYR A 84 -5.22 -2.45 21.04
N ILE A 85 -4.80 -3.72 21.08
CA ILE A 85 -4.84 -4.54 22.30
C ILE A 85 -3.93 -3.94 23.38
N LEU A 86 -2.72 -3.53 23.03
CA LEU A 86 -1.80 -2.89 23.98
C LEU A 86 -2.39 -1.57 24.52
N ALA A 87 -3.01 -0.76 23.67
CA ALA A 87 -3.68 0.48 24.09
C ALA A 87 -4.83 0.19 25.07
N GLN A 88 -5.64 -0.83 24.78
CA GLN A 88 -6.73 -1.26 25.65
C GLN A 88 -6.20 -1.71 27.01
N GLN A 89 -5.13 -2.50 27.05
CA GLN A 89 -4.48 -2.91 28.29
C GLN A 89 -3.99 -1.70 29.11
N GLN A 90 -3.32 -0.74 28.49
CA GLN A 90 -2.88 0.49 29.15
C GLN A 90 -4.06 1.34 29.65
N PHE A 91 -5.15 1.42 28.87
CA PHE A 91 -6.39 2.09 29.28
C PHE A 91 -6.99 1.47 30.55
N HIS A 92 -7.09 0.15 30.61
CA HIS A 92 -7.58 -0.56 31.81
C HIS A 92 -6.66 -0.39 33.04
N GLN A 93 -5.37 -0.12 32.83
CA GLN A 93 -4.41 0.22 33.90
C GLN A 93 -4.40 1.71 34.25
N ALA A 94 -5.33 2.51 33.72
CA ALA A 94 -5.40 3.97 33.84
C ALA A 94 -4.13 4.70 33.34
N GLN A 95 -3.30 4.05 32.52
CA GLN A 95 -2.10 4.62 31.90
C GLN A 95 -2.48 5.35 30.60
N TYR A 96 -3.32 6.37 30.70
CA TYR A 96 -3.99 6.95 29.53
C TYR A 96 -3.05 7.59 28.50
N GLN A 97 -1.91 8.15 28.94
CA GLN A 97 -0.91 8.70 28.01
C GLN A 97 -0.23 7.60 27.18
N ASN A 98 0.09 6.46 27.79
CA ASN A 98 0.64 5.30 27.08
C ASN A 98 -0.41 4.69 26.15
N ALA A 99 -1.67 4.61 26.60
CA ALA A 99 -2.77 4.16 25.77
C ALA A 99 -2.94 5.07 24.54
N LEU A 100 -2.86 6.39 24.72
CA LEU A 100 -2.96 7.36 23.63
C LEU A 100 -1.80 7.23 22.63
N TYR A 101 -0.58 7.00 23.12
CA TYR A 101 0.58 6.75 22.26
C TYR A 101 0.36 5.50 21.38
N LEU A 102 -0.09 4.40 21.98
CA LEU A 102 -0.32 3.14 21.28
C LEU A 102 -1.49 3.22 20.30
N ILE A 103 -2.63 3.81 20.69
CA ILE A 103 -3.79 3.91 19.80
C ILE A 103 -3.49 4.80 18.59
N ASN A 104 -2.64 5.82 18.74
CA ASN A 104 -2.17 6.63 17.61
C ASN A 104 -1.27 5.83 16.65
N LYS A 105 -0.50 4.84 17.13
CA LYS A 105 0.22 3.93 16.23
C LYS A 105 -0.73 3.03 15.44
N ALA A 106 -1.83 2.57 16.05
CA ALA A 106 -2.85 1.82 15.33
C ALA A 106 -3.47 2.68 14.21
N LEU A 107 -3.87 3.92 14.53
CA LEU A 107 -4.40 4.90 13.56
C LEU A 107 -3.45 5.15 12.38
N ALA A 108 -2.14 5.26 12.65
CA ALA A 108 -1.14 5.49 11.60
C ALA A 108 -1.03 4.33 10.59
N ILE A 109 -1.47 3.13 10.96
CA ILE A 109 -1.51 1.97 10.05
C ILE A 109 -2.84 1.92 9.30
N LYS A 110 -3.95 2.03 10.03
CA LYS A 110 -5.29 2.04 9.47
C LYS A 110 -6.27 2.71 10.42
N GLU A 111 -7.08 3.61 9.86
CA GLU A 111 -8.25 4.15 10.53
C GLU A 111 -9.39 3.12 10.57
N THR A 112 -9.91 2.83 11.75
CA THR A 112 -11.11 1.98 11.94
C THR A 112 -12.00 2.59 13.02
N ALA A 113 -13.29 2.23 12.98
CA ALA A 113 -14.27 2.69 13.97
C ALA A 113 -13.83 2.32 15.41
N ASP A 114 -13.39 1.07 15.64
CA ASP A 114 -12.91 0.60 16.94
C ASP A 114 -11.75 1.43 17.48
N VAL A 115 -10.79 1.77 16.62
CA VAL A 115 -9.61 2.55 17.01
C VAL A 115 -10.01 3.97 17.44
N TYR A 116 -10.96 4.60 16.73
CA TYR A 116 -11.50 5.89 17.14
C TYR A 116 -12.32 5.80 18.43
N ALA A 117 -13.18 4.79 18.59
CA ALA A 117 -13.96 4.61 19.82
C ALA A 117 -13.05 4.43 21.04
N LEU A 118 -12.01 3.59 20.95
CA LEU A 118 -11.04 3.42 22.04
C LEU A 118 -10.25 4.71 22.30
N LYS A 119 -9.87 5.46 21.26
CA LYS A 119 -9.23 6.77 21.43
C LYS A 119 -10.14 7.78 22.14
N GLY A 120 -11.44 7.77 21.84
CA GLY A 120 -12.45 8.54 22.56
C GLY A 120 -12.44 8.19 24.05
N ASN A 121 -12.55 6.91 24.38
CA ASN A 121 -12.50 6.42 25.77
C ASN A 121 -11.21 6.87 26.50
N ILE A 122 -10.06 6.80 25.83
CA ILE A 122 -8.78 7.29 26.36
C ILE A 122 -8.82 8.79 26.64
N PHE A 123 -9.39 9.61 25.75
CA PHE A 123 -9.53 11.05 26.00
C PHE A 123 -10.47 11.38 27.15
N LEU A 124 -11.52 10.59 27.34
CA LEU A 124 -12.38 10.73 28.51
C LEU A 124 -11.63 10.42 29.81
N GLY A 125 -10.79 9.38 29.81
CA GLY A 125 -9.87 9.09 30.93
C GLY A 125 -8.84 10.20 31.19
N LEU A 126 -8.43 10.93 30.14
CA LEU A 126 -7.60 12.13 30.23
C LEU A 126 -8.39 13.41 30.62
N GLY A 127 -9.70 13.31 30.80
CA GLY A 127 -10.56 14.43 31.18
C GLY A 127 -11.01 15.35 30.04
N SER A 128 -10.77 15.00 28.77
CA SER A 128 -11.22 15.79 27.61
C SER A 128 -12.50 15.22 27.01
N LYS A 129 -13.64 15.78 27.41
CA LYS A 129 -14.96 15.41 26.91
C LYS A 129 -15.16 15.81 25.44
N GLU A 130 -14.57 16.94 25.03
CA GLU A 130 -14.65 17.42 23.66
C GLU A 130 -14.02 16.40 22.70
N LYS A 131 -12.79 15.97 23.01
CA LYS A 131 -12.09 14.96 22.19
C LYS A 131 -12.74 13.58 22.29
N PHE A 132 -13.32 13.22 23.43
CA PHE A 132 -14.15 12.03 23.53
C PHE A 132 -15.30 12.06 22.50
N THR A 133 -16.07 13.14 22.49
CA THR A 133 -17.22 13.31 21.58
C THR A 133 -16.80 13.31 20.12
N GLU A 134 -15.72 14.03 19.76
CA GLU A 134 -15.19 14.05 18.39
C GLU A 134 -14.83 12.64 17.89
N ASN A 135 -14.10 11.87 18.71
CA ASN A 135 -13.65 10.54 18.31
C ASN A 135 -14.82 9.53 18.26
N TRP A 136 -15.79 9.63 19.17
CA TRP A 136 -16.97 8.77 19.13
C TRP A 136 -17.92 9.09 17.97
N LYS A 137 -18.11 10.37 17.62
CA LYS A 137 -18.82 10.75 16.40
C LYS A 137 -18.17 10.13 15.17
N LYS A 138 -16.85 10.26 15.06
CA LYS A 138 -16.10 9.66 13.95
C LYS A 138 -16.25 8.14 13.90
N ALA A 139 -16.18 7.47 15.05
CA ALA A 139 -16.37 6.03 15.12
C ALA A 139 -17.76 5.61 14.63
N LEU A 140 -18.81 6.30 15.06
CA LEU A 140 -20.19 5.99 14.69
C LEU A 140 -20.53 6.36 13.22
N GLU A 141 -19.87 7.37 12.66
CA GLU A 141 -19.94 7.69 11.23
C GLU A 141 -19.31 6.57 10.37
N MET A 142 -18.23 5.94 10.86
CA MET A 142 -17.54 4.86 10.15
C MET A 142 -18.26 3.52 10.29
N ASP A 143 -18.73 3.21 11.50
CA ASP A 143 -19.53 2.03 11.79
C ASP A 143 -20.68 2.40 12.73
N ALA A 144 -21.84 2.52 12.10
CA ALA A 144 -23.13 2.70 12.72
C ALA A 144 -23.43 1.67 13.83
N ASN A 145 -22.96 0.43 13.69
CA ASN A 145 -23.28 -0.67 14.60
C ASN A 145 -22.11 -1.03 15.52
N ILE A 146 -21.13 -0.13 15.65
CA ILE A 146 -19.99 -0.36 16.53
C ILE A 146 -20.47 -0.71 17.96
N PRO A 147 -19.91 -1.77 18.58
CA PRO A 147 -20.28 -2.14 19.93
C PRO A 147 -19.99 -1.03 20.93
N ILE A 148 -21.00 -0.69 21.73
CA ILE A 148 -20.84 0.29 22.81
C ILE A 148 -20.35 -0.44 24.07
N PRO A 149 -19.28 0.04 24.72
CA PRO A 149 -18.81 -0.55 25.97
C PRO A 149 -19.86 -0.47 27.06
N ILE A 150 -20.09 -1.58 27.78
CA ILE A 150 -20.93 -1.62 28.98
C ILE A 150 -20.08 -1.18 30.19
N LEU A 151 -19.48 0.00 30.08
CA LEU A 151 -18.72 0.65 31.15
C LEU A 151 -19.51 1.89 31.57
N PRO A 152 -20.11 1.91 32.78
CA PRO A 152 -21.09 2.93 33.17
C PRO A 152 -20.65 4.37 32.89
N PHE A 153 -19.39 4.70 33.19
CA PHE A 153 -18.85 6.03 32.96
C PHE A 153 -18.77 6.42 31.47
N ILE A 154 -18.43 5.49 30.58
CA ILE A 154 -18.41 5.74 29.12
C ILE A 154 -19.83 5.84 28.60
N THR A 155 -20.69 4.88 28.97
CA THR A 155 -22.10 4.87 28.60
C THR A 155 -22.81 6.17 28.97
N SER A 156 -22.68 6.58 30.24
CA SER A 156 -23.29 7.82 30.72
C SER A 156 -22.75 9.02 29.95
N GLU A 157 -21.46 9.06 29.63
CA GLU A 157 -20.93 10.17 28.85
C GLU A 157 -21.45 10.17 27.40
N LEU A 158 -21.57 9.01 26.74
CA LEU A 158 -22.19 8.93 25.41
C LEU A 158 -23.63 9.48 25.41
N GLN A 159 -24.40 9.15 26.46
CA GLN A 159 -25.76 9.64 26.65
C GLN A 159 -25.78 11.15 26.94
N ASN A 160 -24.91 11.63 27.83
CA ASN A 160 -24.79 13.05 28.16
C ASN A 160 -24.42 13.91 26.95
N GLN A 161 -23.60 13.37 26.05
CA GLN A 161 -23.19 14.01 24.80
C GLN A 161 -24.24 13.86 23.69
N GLY A 162 -25.38 13.21 23.99
CA GLY A 162 -26.48 13.00 23.05
C GLY A 162 -26.13 12.07 21.90
N LEU A 163 -25.04 11.30 21.99
CA LEU A 163 -24.62 10.39 20.92
C LEU A 163 -25.48 9.13 20.88
N VAL A 164 -25.99 8.71 22.04
CA VAL A 164 -26.89 7.56 22.17
C VAL A 164 -28.00 7.82 23.18
N ASP A 165 -29.12 7.12 23.07
CA ASP A 165 -30.25 7.14 23.99
C ASP A 165 -30.03 6.23 25.21
N ALA A 166 -31.04 6.19 26.07
CA ALA A 166 -31.05 5.37 27.28
C ALA A 166 -30.90 3.85 26.99
N ASP A 167 -31.36 3.40 25.81
CA ASP A 167 -31.32 2.00 25.36
C ASP A 167 -30.09 1.73 24.46
N PHE A 168 -29.10 2.62 24.43
CA PHE A 168 -27.90 2.55 23.58
C PHE A 168 -28.17 2.63 22.07
N LYS A 169 -29.32 3.15 21.64
CA LYS A 169 -29.61 3.46 20.24
C LYS A 169 -29.08 4.85 19.91
N ARG A 170 -28.85 5.15 18.62
CA ARG A 170 -28.21 6.40 18.18
C ARG A 170 -29.24 7.51 17.94
N ASN A 171 -28.85 8.76 18.16
CA ASN A 171 -29.76 9.91 18.15
C ASN A 171 -29.69 10.82 16.91
N PHE A 172 -29.03 10.40 15.83
CA PHE A 172 -28.72 11.26 14.68
C PHE A 172 -28.94 10.58 13.34
#